data_AF-A0AB36IBZ5-F1
#
_entry.id   AF-A0AB36IBZ5-F1
#
_cell.length_a   1.000
_cell.length_b   1.000
_cell.length_c   1.000
_cell.angle_alpha   90.00
_cell.angle_beta   90.00
_cell.angle_gamma   90.00
#
_symmetry.space_group_name_H-M   'P 1'
#
loop_
_entity.id
_entity.type
_entity.pdbx_description
1 polymer ?
#
loop_
_entity_poly.entity_id
_entity_poly.type
_entity_poly.pdbx_seq_one_letter_code
_entity_poly.pdbx_strand_id
1 'polypeptide(L)'
;MTLMWATRGKDWGFRFLDDGGELDPLLIYKQAFADRELAGEFVLIRAEFTATRMFDPLGRTDHAGRIIPHDFVLRGQFAEGITTLEDVQEIIWPLVEKRYEAIWDRSV
;
A
#
# COMPACT_ATOMS: atom_id res chain seq x y z
N MET A 1 15.01 -1.96 7.40
CA MET A 1 14.17 -1.02 6.63
C MET A 1 13.43 -1.84 5.61
N THR A 2 12.10 -1.89 5.69
CA THR A 2 11.29 -2.73 4.80
C THR A 2 10.03 -1.97 4.39
N LEU A 3 9.59 -2.24 3.16
CA LEU A 3 8.36 -1.75 2.60
C LEU A 3 7.59 -2.99 2.14
N MET A 4 6.47 -3.28 2.80
CA MET A 4 5.50 -4.25 2.29
C MET A 4 4.40 -3.46 1.59
N TRP A 5 3.99 -3.92 0.43
CA TRP A 5 3.01 -3.24 -0.41
C TRP A 5 2.03 -4.23 -1.01
N ALA A 6 0.75 -4.00 -0.72
CA ALA A 6 -0.36 -4.71 -1.31
C ALA A 6 -1.30 -3.74 -2.05
N THR A 7 -1.87 -4.20 -3.15
CA THR A 7 -2.82 -3.42 -3.94
C THR A 7 -3.65 -4.36 -4.81
N ARG A 8 -4.32 -3.82 -5.82
CA ARG A 8 -5.03 -4.52 -6.89
C ARG A 8 -4.74 -3.81 -8.21
N GLY A 9 -5.19 -4.37 -9.33
CA GLY A 9 -5.10 -3.73 -10.62
C GLY A 9 -6.48 -3.54 -11.23
N LYS A 10 -6.46 -3.24 -12.53
CA LYS A 10 -7.66 -3.10 -13.33
C LYS A 10 -8.47 -4.40 -13.35
N ASP A 11 -7.81 -5.48 -13.75
CA ASP A 11 -8.45 -6.79 -14.00
C ASP A 11 -7.98 -7.89 -13.05
N TRP A 12 -7.22 -7.54 -12.00
CA TRP A 12 -6.73 -8.49 -11.00
C TRP A 12 -6.97 -7.97 -9.58
N GLY A 13 -7.27 -8.90 -8.66
CA GLY A 13 -7.66 -8.60 -7.28
C GLY A 13 -6.49 -8.29 -6.35
N PHE A 14 -6.71 -8.47 -5.04
CA PHE A 14 -5.68 -8.22 -4.02
C PHE A 14 -4.40 -9.04 -4.28
N ARG A 15 -3.24 -8.38 -4.22
CA ARG A 15 -1.93 -9.02 -4.35
C ARG A 15 -0.86 -8.22 -3.61
N PHE A 16 0.12 -8.92 -3.03
CA PHE A 16 1.38 -8.33 -2.60
C PHE A 16 2.28 -8.10 -3.80
N LEU A 17 2.66 -6.85 -4.04
CA LEU A 17 3.68 -6.50 -5.01
C LEU A 17 5.05 -6.42 -4.33
N ASP A 18 5.11 -6.09 -3.05
CA ASP A 18 6.31 -6.26 -2.24
C ASP A 18 5.92 -6.92 -0.92
N ASP A 19 6.62 -7.97 -0.52
CA ASP A 19 6.39 -8.68 0.73
C ASP A 19 7.24 -8.14 1.88
N GLY A 20 8.13 -7.18 1.62
CA GLY A 20 9.01 -6.60 2.63
C GLY A 20 10.02 -7.59 3.22
N GLY A 21 10.23 -8.75 2.58
CA GLY A 21 11.07 -9.84 3.09
C GLY A 21 10.45 -10.62 4.25
N GLU A 22 9.14 -10.46 4.48
CA GLU A 22 8.42 -11.18 5.54
C GLU A 22 8.20 -12.65 5.16
N LEU A 23 8.35 -13.56 6.13
CA LEU A 23 8.07 -14.99 5.92
C LEU A 23 6.58 -15.28 5.70
N ASP A 24 5.71 -14.49 6.34
CA ASP A 24 4.26 -14.54 6.18
C ASP A 24 3.70 -13.11 6.05
N PRO A 25 3.73 -12.51 4.85
CA PRO A 25 3.26 -11.14 4.63
C PRO A 25 1.76 -10.99 4.88
N LEU A 26 0.97 -12.05 4.70
CA LEU A 26 -0.48 -11.99 4.93
C LEU A 26 -0.81 -11.86 6.42
N LEU A 27 -0.07 -12.56 7.29
CA LEU A 27 -0.22 -12.40 8.74
C LEU A 27 0.10 -10.97 9.18
N ILE A 28 1.22 -10.42 8.72
CA ILE A 28 1.64 -9.04 9.04
C ILE A 28 0.60 -8.03 8.53
N TYR A 29 0.13 -8.20 7.29
CA TYR A 29 -0.90 -7.34 6.71
C TYR A 29 -2.19 -7.36 7.54
N LYS A 30 -2.69 -8.55 7.89
CA LYS A 30 -3.91 -8.65 8.71
C LYS A 30 -3.77 -7.98 10.07
N GLN A 31 -2.62 -8.12 10.72
CA GLN A 31 -2.34 -7.45 11.99
C GLN A 31 -2.30 -5.93 11.85
N ALA A 32 -1.66 -5.42 10.79
CA ALA A 32 -1.55 -4.00 10.53
C ALA A 32 -2.90 -3.32 10.20
N PHE A 33 -3.82 -4.06 9.58
CA PHE A 33 -5.11 -3.53 9.07
C PHE A 33 -6.35 -4.02 9.84
N ALA A 34 -6.20 -4.80 10.92
CA ALA A 34 -7.30 -5.46 11.64
C ALA A 34 -8.48 -4.51 11.99
N ASP A 35 -8.19 -3.31 12.48
CA ASP A 35 -9.22 -2.32 12.86
C ASP A 35 -9.55 -1.33 11.73
N ARG A 36 -9.02 -1.56 10.53
CA ARG A 36 -9.05 -0.63 9.39
C ARG A 36 -9.44 -1.29 8.06
N GLU A 37 -9.96 -2.51 8.09
CA GLU A 37 -10.31 -3.29 6.89
C GLU A 37 -11.23 -2.50 5.94
N LEU A 38 -12.25 -1.84 6.50
CA LEU A 38 -13.25 -1.03 5.80
C LEU A 38 -12.88 0.45 5.69
N ALA A 39 -11.74 0.87 6.24
CA ALA A 39 -11.31 2.26 6.14
C ALA A 39 -10.95 2.59 4.69
N GLY A 40 -11.28 3.82 4.27
CA GLY A 40 -10.70 4.44 3.08
C GLY A 40 -9.24 4.81 3.34
N GLU A 41 -8.86 6.06 3.09
CA GLU A 41 -7.48 6.48 3.33
C GLU A 41 -7.17 6.66 4.82
N PHE A 42 -5.96 6.29 5.23
CA PHE A 42 -5.47 6.53 6.58
C PHE A 42 -3.95 6.42 6.67
N VAL A 43 -3.40 6.99 7.74
CA VAL A 43 -2.06 6.68 8.27
C VAL A 43 -2.20 6.25 9.72
N LEU A 44 -1.62 5.11 10.05
CA LEU A 44 -1.67 4.50 11.37
C LEU A 44 -0.26 4.23 11.88
N ILE A 45 0.19 5.08 12.80
CA ILE A 45 1.51 4.96 13.41
C ILE A 45 1.44 4.00 14.60
N ARG A 46 2.40 3.09 14.67
CA ARG A 46 2.64 2.16 15.79
C ARG A 46 4.12 2.18 16.15
N ALA A 47 4.46 1.63 17.31
CA ALA A 47 5.84 1.57 17.75
C ALA A 47 6.75 0.76 16.79
N GLU A 48 6.20 -0.25 16.12
CA GLU A 48 6.97 -1.19 15.30
C GLU A 48 6.81 -0.96 13.78
N PHE A 49 5.81 -0.20 13.35
CA PHE A 49 5.51 0.05 11.95
C PHE A 49 4.59 1.25 11.76
N THR A 50 4.54 1.76 10.53
CA THR A 50 3.47 2.64 10.04
C THR A 50 2.68 1.88 8.99
N ALA A 51 1.36 1.76 9.20
CA ALA A 51 0.44 1.17 8.22
C ALA A 51 -0.36 2.30 7.56
N THR A 52 -0.52 2.25 6.25
CA THR A 52 -1.25 3.27 5.53
C THR A 52 -2.02 2.69 4.35
N ARG A 53 -3.19 3.27 4.10
CA ARG A 53 -3.95 3.13 2.86
C ARG A 53 -4.03 4.50 2.23
N MET A 54 -3.65 4.59 0.96
CA MET A 54 -3.80 5.77 0.12
C MET A 54 -4.51 5.33 -1.17
N PHE A 55 -5.42 6.14 -1.68
CA PHE A 55 -5.98 5.88 -3.01
C PHE A 55 -4.95 6.24 -4.09
N ASP A 56 -5.06 5.57 -5.25
CA ASP A 56 -4.14 5.81 -6.36
C ASP A 56 -4.08 7.30 -6.71
N PRO A 57 -2.90 7.97 -6.63
CA PRO A 57 -2.81 9.42 -6.81
C PRO A 57 -3.19 9.90 -8.21
N LEU A 58 -3.16 9.01 -9.20
CA LEU A 58 -3.59 9.28 -10.58
C LEU A 58 -5.07 8.93 -10.81
N GLY A 59 -5.78 8.52 -9.75
CA GLY A 59 -7.20 8.18 -9.81
C GLY A 59 -7.50 6.91 -10.62
N ARG A 60 -6.53 6.01 -10.80
CA ARG A 60 -6.77 4.76 -11.53
C ARG A 60 -7.82 3.90 -10.83
N THR A 61 -8.68 3.28 -11.63
CA THR A 61 -9.79 2.47 -11.15
C THR A 61 -9.66 1.01 -11.56
N ASP A 62 -10.22 0.12 -10.74
CA ASP A 62 -10.43 -1.27 -11.12
C ASP A 62 -11.56 -1.38 -12.17
N HIS A 63 -11.78 -2.59 -12.72
CA HIS A 63 -12.84 -2.80 -13.71
C HIS A 63 -14.24 -2.42 -13.18
N ALA A 64 -14.48 -2.48 -11.86
CA ALA A 64 -15.74 -2.06 -11.26
C ALA A 64 -15.85 -0.53 -11.07
N GLY A 65 -14.86 0.24 -11.50
CA GLY A 65 -14.83 1.70 -11.38
C GLY A 65 -14.45 2.22 -10.00
N ARG A 66 -13.95 1.36 -9.09
CA ARG A 66 -13.50 1.78 -7.76
C ARG A 66 -12.06 2.27 -7.85
N ILE A 67 -11.74 3.39 -7.20
CA ILE A 67 -10.35 3.88 -7.13
C ILE A 67 -9.50 2.82 -6.42
N ILE A 68 -8.35 2.51 -7.00
CA ILE A 68 -7.47 1.47 -6.49
C ILE A 68 -6.80 1.94 -5.20
N PRO A 69 -6.88 1.17 -4.09
CA PRO A 69 -6.13 1.45 -2.88
C PRO A 69 -4.71 0.89 -2.98
N HIS A 70 -3.75 1.61 -2.40
CA HIS A 70 -2.39 1.17 -2.12
C HIS A 70 -2.20 1.05 -0.62
N ASP A 71 -1.96 -0.19 -0.18
CA ASP A 71 -1.75 -0.51 1.22
C ASP A 71 -0.26 -0.73 1.47
N PHE A 72 0.31 0.02 2.40
CA PHE A 72 1.71 -0.11 2.78
C PHE A 72 1.84 -0.44 4.27
N VAL A 73 2.83 -1.29 4.58
CA VAL A 73 3.37 -1.45 5.93
C VAL A 73 4.85 -1.12 5.88
N LEU A 74 5.22 -0.08 6.61
CA LEU A 74 6.54 0.55 6.59
C LEU A 74 7.24 0.28 7.91
N ARG A 75 8.53 -0.08 7.86
CA ARG A 75 9.35 -0.30 9.06
C ARG A 75 10.75 0.32 8.95
N GLY A 76 11.30 0.71 10.10
CA GLY A 76 12.59 1.41 10.18
C GLY A 76 12.52 2.75 9.46
N GLN A 77 13.55 3.08 8.68
CA GLN A 77 13.65 4.38 8.01
C GLN A 77 12.46 4.73 7.09
N PHE A 78 11.77 3.75 6.49
CA PHE A 78 10.57 4.04 5.69
C PHE A 78 9.36 4.44 6.53
N ALA A 79 9.34 4.13 7.83
CA ALA A 79 8.31 4.58 8.75
C ALA A 79 8.65 5.95 9.37
N GLU A 80 9.93 6.31 9.42
CA GLU A 80 10.40 7.58 9.96
C GLU A 80 9.91 8.74 9.07
N GLY A 81 9.22 9.70 9.67
CA GLY A 81 8.70 10.87 8.96
C GLY A 81 7.40 10.66 8.20
N ILE A 82 6.82 9.45 8.19
CA ILE A 82 5.51 9.21 7.59
C ILE A 82 4.42 9.39 8.64
N THR A 83 3.75 10.53 8.61
CA THR A 83 2.71 10.91 9.57
C THR A 83 1.38 11.31 8.94
N THR A 84 1.40 11.66 7.66
CA THR A 84 0.25 12.12 6.88
C THR A 84 0.17 11.40 5.53
N LEU A 85 -0.97 11.49 4.86
CA LEU A 85 -1.11 10.96 3.48
C LEU A 85 -0.21 11.72 2.50
N GLU A 86 0.02 13.01 2.74
CA GLU A 86 0.96 13.81 1.94
C GLU A 86 2.37 13.21 2.02
N ASP A 87 2.84 12.84 3.24
CA ASP A 87 4.14 12.18 3.41
C ASP A 87 4.22 10.87 2.62
N VAL A 88 3.14 10.07 2.61
CA VAL A 88 3.08 8.82 1.84
C VAL A 88 3.17 9.11 0.34
N GLN A 89 2.47 10.13 -0.14
CA GLN A 89 2.48 10.51 -1.55
C GLN A 89 3.82 11.12 -1.98
N GLU A 90 4.50 11.89 -1.13
CA GLU A 90 5.76 12.54 -1.47
C GLU A 90 6.97 11.60 -1.33
N ILE A 91 6.93 10.67 -0.37
CA ILE A 91 8.11 9.87 0.01
C ILE A 91 7.98 8.42 -0.46
N ILE A 92 6.82 7.80 -0.31
CA ILE A 92 6.63 6.36 -0.57
C ILE A 92 6.17 6.11 -2.00
N TRP A 93 5.20 6.88 -2.48
CA TRP A 93 4.65 6.69 -3.84
C TRP A 93 5.70 6.72 -4.96
N PRO A 94 6.69 7.64 -4.98
CA PRO A 94 7.70 7.68 -6.04
C PRO A 94 8.56 6.41 -6.13
N LEU A 95 8.64 5.62 -5.05
CA LEU A 95 9.39 4.37 -5.02
C LEU A 95 8.67 3.25 -5.80
N VAL A 96 7.35 3.33 -5.94
CA VAL A 96 6.51 2.25 -6.50
C VAL A 96 5.76 2.65 -7.77
N GLU A 97 5.61 3.95 -8.05
CA GLU A 97 4.73 4.46 -9.11
C GLU A 97 5.03 3.86 -10.49
N LYS A 98 6.30 3.81 -10.89
CA LYS A 98 6.73 3.30 -12.21
C LYS A 98 6.50 1.80 -12.33
N ARG A 99 6.73 1.09 -11.23
CA ARG A 99 6.46 -0.36 -11.17
C ARG A 99 4.97 -0.62 -11.30
N TYR A 100 4.13 0.19 -10.64
CA TYR A 100 2.69 0.03 -10.72
C TYR A 100 2.13 0.42 -12.10
N GLU A 101 2.59 1.54 -12.67
CA GLU A 101 2.28 1.99 -14.03
C GLU A 101 2.53 0.89 -15.06
N ALA A 102 3.61 0.12 -14.90
CA ALA A 102 3.93 -0.95 -15.83
C ALA A 102 2.98 -2.16 -15.75
N ILE A 103 2.19 -2.35 -14.70
CA ILE A 103 1.46 -3.61 -14.45
C ILE A 103 -0.04 -3.46 -14.17
N TRP A 104 -0.52 -2.26 -13.81
CA TRP A 104 -1.88 -2.07 -13.28
C TRP A 104 -2.99 -2.53 -14.25
N ASP A 105 -2.81 -2.32 -15.55
CA ASP A 105 -3.79 -2.64 -16.60
C ASP A 105 -3.48 -3.94 -17.35
N ARG A 106 -2.45 -4.67 -16.93
CA ARG A 106 -2.11 -5.96 -17.52
C ARG A 106 -3.03 -7.03 -16.96
N SER A 107 -3.68 -7.78 -17.84
CA SER A 107 -4.29 -9.07 -17.48
C SER A 107 -3.15 -10.06 -17.20
N VAL A 108 -2.84 -10.25 -15.92
CA VAL A 108 -1.89 -11.25 -15.41
C VAL A 108 -2.56 -12.58 -15.18
#